data_AF-A0A915Z3Z1-F1
#
_entry.id   AF-A0A915Z3Z1-F1
#
_cell.length_a   1.000
_cell.length_b   1.000
_cell.length_c   1.000
_cell.angle_alpha   90.00
_cell.angle_beta   90.00
_cell.angle_gamma   90.00
#
_symmetry.space_group_name_H-M   'P 1'
#
loop_
_entity.id
_entity.type
_entity.pdbx_description
1 polymer ?
#
loop_
_entity_poly.entity_id
_entity_poly.type
_entity_poly.pdbx_seq_one_letter_code
_entity_poly.pdbx_strand_id
1 'polypeptide(L)'
;MKTTKYVELLMMERGCQICKQVMRCKIYWEFEVRCCKECFLKKTVTELDNYPKELLNIMPYVCYNHEKYYWIEQIDFEYFKSYGLSEKNLPILIRW
;
A
#
# COMPACT_ATOMS: atom_id res chain seq x y z
N MET A 1 25.07 19.31 7.51
CA MET A 1 24.28 18.35 8.33
C MET A 1 23.14 19.07 9.08
N LYS A 2 22.02 19.43 8.43
CA LYS A 2 20.85 20.02 9.12
C LYS A 2 19.49 19.54 8.60
N THR A 3 19.37 19.22 7.31
CA THR A 3 18.10 18.83 6.67
C THR A 3 17.64 17.42 7.01
N THR A 4 18.53 16.43 7.04
CA THR A 4 18.15 15.02 7.28
C THR A 4 17.56 14.80 8.68
N LYS A 5 18.19 15.37 9.72
CA LYS A 5 17.64 15.34 11.10
C LYS A 5 16.26 16.00 11.21
N TYR A 6 16.04 17.10 10.49
CA TYR A 6 14.74 17.80 10.49
C TYR A 6 13.65 16.96 9.85
N VAL A 7 13.93 16.31 8.72
CA VAL A 7 13.00 15.40 8.06
C VAL A 7 12.70 14.21 8.97
N GLU A 8 13.70 13.60 9.59
CA GLU A 8 13.50 12.47 10.52
C GLU A 8 12.63 12.85 11.73
N LEU A 9 12.85 14.02 12.34
CA LEU A 9 12.04 14.52 13.44
C LEU A 9 10.58 14.76 13.01
N LEU A 10 10.36 15.42 11.86
CA LEU A 10 9.03 15.62 11.29
C LEU A 10 8.33 14.29 10.99
N MET A 11 9.06 13.27 10.55
CA MET A 11 8.48 11.95 10.29
C MET A 11 8.11 11.21 11.58
N MET A 12 8.87 11.42 12.66
CA MET A 12 8.54 10.88 13.99
C MET A 12 7.34 11.61 14.61
N GLU A 13 7.34 12.94 14.62
CA GLU A 13 6.26 13.77 15.19
C GLU A 13 4.91 13.55 14.50
N ARG A 14 4.92 13.42 13.16
CA ARG A 14 3.68 13.22 12.39
C ARG A 14 3.09 11.81 12.52
N GLY A 15 3.81 10.86 13.11
CA GLY A 15 3.35 9.49 13.36
C GLY A 15 2.85 8.74 12.11
N CYS A 16 2.20 7.60 12.34
CA CYS A 16 1.63 6.78 11.28
C CYS A 16 0.34 7.41 10.71
N GLN A 17 0.20 7.52 9.38
CA GLN A 17 -1.04 8.01 8.77
C GLN A 17 -2.23 7.06 8.96
N ILE A 18 -1.99 5.78 9.23
CA ILE A 18 -3.02 4.74 9.36
C ILE A 18 -3.49 4.62 10.83
N CYS A 19 -2.61 4.17 11.74
CA CYS A 19 -2.97 3.98 13.15
C CYS A 19 -2.85 5.24 14.02
N LYS A 20 -2.34 6.36 13.46
CA LYS A 20 -2.17 7.66 14.14
C LYS A 20 -1.22 7.65 15.35
N GLN A 21 -0.55 6.54 15.61
CA GLN A 21 0.43 6.44 16.70
C GLN A 21 1.72 7.17 16.32
N VAL A 22 2.28 7.91 17.27
CA VAL A 22 3.56 8.62 17.14
C VAL A 22 4.69 7.62 17.33
N MET A 23 5.30 7.21 16.23
CA MET A 23 6.39 6.23 16.22
C MET A 23 7.23 6.39 14.95
N ARG A 24 8.37 5.69 14.90
CA ARG A 24 9.21 5.65 13.71
C ARG A 24 8.44 5.03 12.53
N CYS A 25 8.11 5.86 11.55
CA CYS A 25 7.44 5.46 10.32
C CYS A 25 8.39 5.55 9.13
N LYS A 26 8.12 4.73 8.11
CA LYS A 26 8.74 4.84 6.78
C LYS A 26 7.74 5.53 5.85
N ILE A 27 8.27 6.30 4.90
CA ILE A 27 7.50 6.78 3.75
C ILE A 27 7.65 5.72 2.65
N TYR A 28 6.55 5.11 2.25
CA TYR A 28 6.46 4.25 1.09
C TYR A 28 5.99 5.12 -0.08
N TRP A 29 6.95 5.62 -0.84
CA TRP A 29 6.72 6.60 -1.91
C TRP A 29 5.85 6.03 -3.02
N GLU A 30 5.99 4.74 -3.29
CA GLU A 30 5.21 3.97 -4.26
C GLU A 30 3.71 4.01 -3.97
N PHE A 31 3.34 4.19 -2.71
CA PHE A 31 1.96 4.24 -2.23
C PHE A 31 1.57 5.61 -1.67
N GLU A 32 2.49 6.58 -1.72
CA GLU A 32 2.35 7.92 -1.14
C GLU A 32 1.90 7.90 0.34
N VAL A 33 2.32 6.88 1.10
CA VAL A 33 1.88 6.67 2.49
C VAL A 33 3.04 6.61 3.46
N ARG A 34 2.92 7.36 4.56
CA ARG A 34 3.78 7.25 5.74
C ARG A 34 3.11 6.35 6.77
N CYS A 35 3.65 5.15 6.98
CA CYS A 35 3.11 4.23 7.97
C CYS A 35 4.18 3.44 8.73
N CYS A 36 3.76 2.87 9.86
CA CYS A 36 4.60 1.96 10.63
C CYS A 36 4.64 0.59 9.94
N LYS A 37 5.62 -0.25 10.33
CA LYS A 37 5.78 -1.59 9.76
C LYS A 37 4.54 -2.47 9.92
N GLU A 38 3.85 -2.39 11.05
CA GLU A 38 2.63 -3.17 11.29
C GLU A 38 1.50 -2.78 10.34
N CYS A 39 1.27 -1.47 10.18
CA CYS A 39 0.25 -0.99 9.24
C CYS A 39 0.62 -1.31 7.79
N PHE A 40 1.90 -1.22 7.43
CA PHE A 40 2.37 -1.65 6.11
C PHE A 40 1.99 -3.11 5.85
N LEU A 41 2.35 -4.03 6.75
CA LEU A 41 2.06 -5.46 6.58
C LEU A 41 0.55 -5.77 6.57
N LYS A 42 -0.27 -5.02 7.30
CA LYS A 42 -1.74 -5.18 7.29
C LYS A 42 -2.41 -4.67 6.01
N LYS A 43 -1.80 -3.68 5.36
CA LYS A 43 -2.37 -2.99 4.19
C LYS A 43 -1.77 -3.45 2.87
N THR A 44 -0.78 -4.32 2.92
CA THR A 44 -0.13 -4.85 1.73
C THR A 44 -0.37 -6.34 1.59
N VAL A 45 -0.36 -6.79 0.34
CA VAL A 45 -0.50 -8.19 -0.03
C VAL A 45 0.59 -8.58 -1.03
N THR A 46 1.00 -9.85 -1.00
CA THR A 46 2.01 -10.43 -1.89
C THR A 46 1.39 -11.35 -2.93
N GLU A 47 0.31 -12.04 -2.57
CA GLU A 47 -0.42 -12.97 -3.44
C GLU A 47 -1.68 -12.28 -4.03
N LEU A 48 -1.73 -12.22 -5.36
CA LEU A 48 -2.73 -11.47 -6.11
C LEU A 48 -3.35 -12.28 -7.27
N ASP A 49 -3.55 -13.58 -7.07
CA ASP A 49 -4.07 -14.48 -8.11
C ASP A 49 -5.50 -14.12 -8.57
N ASN A 50 -6.25 -13.38 -7.75
CA ASN A 50 -7.60 -12.92 -8.06
C ASN A 50 -7.65 -11.71 -9.01
N TYR A 51 -6.51 -11.12 -9.38
CA TYR A 51 -6.46 -9.92 -10.23
C TYR A 51 -5.84 -10.24 -11.60
N PRO A 52 -6.28 -9.57 -12.68
CA PRO A 52 -5.67 -9.69 -13.99
C PRO A 52 -4.18 -9.35 -13.97
N LYS A 53 -3.35 -10.18 -14.61
CA LYS A 53 -1.89 -9.99 -14.62
C LYS A 53 -1.49 -8.67 -15.28
N GLU A 54 -2.26 -8.25 -16.29
CA GLU A 54 -2.06 -6.98 -17.00
C GLU A 54 -2.21 -5.78 -16.06
N LEU A 55 -3.16 -5.84 -15.13
CA LEU A 55 -3.31 -4.84 -14.08
C LEU A 55 -2.10 -4.88 -13.14
N LEU A 56 -1.72 -6.06 -12.64
CA LEU A 56 -0.60 -6.19 -11.71
C LEU A 56 0.75 -5.72 -12.27
N ASN A 57 0.93 -5.79 -13.60
CA ASN A 57 2.14 -5.33 -14.27
C ASN A 57 2.33 -3.81 -14.24
N ILE A 58 1.25 -3.05 -14.10
CA ILE A 58 1.30 -1.57 -14.04
C ILE A 58 1.17 -1.03 -12.62
N MET A 59 0.80 -1.87 -11.64
CA MET A 59 0.60 -1.44 -10.27
C MET A 59 1.93 -1.14 -9.56
N PRO A 60 2.00 -0.05 -8.76
CA PRO A 60 3.13 0.19 -7.88
C PRO A 60 3.27 -0.95 -6.86
N TYR A 61 4.53 -1.26 -6.53
CA TYR A 61 4.87 -2.25 -5.51
C TYR A 61 6.14 -1.86 -4.78
N VAL A 62 6.30 -2.38 -3.56
CA VAL A 62 7.51 -2.28 -2.77
C VAL A 62 8.17 -3.66 -2.71
N CYS A 63 9.45 -3.74 -3.02
CA CYS A 63 10.21 -4.97 -2.79
C CYS A 63 10.63 -5.02 -1.30
N TYR A 64 10.15 -6.04 -0.59
CA TYR A 64 10.47 -6.29 0.81
C TYR A 64 10.71 -7.79 1.00
N ASN A 65 11.79 -8.19 1.67
CA ASN A 65 12.15 -9.60 1.85
C ASN A 65 12.17 -10.46 0.55
N HIS A 66 12.58 -9.88 -0.59
CA HIS A 66 12.56 -10.52 -1.92
C HIS A 66 11.17 -10.81 -2.49
N GLU A 67 10.11 -10.29 -1.86
CA GLU A 67 8.74 -10.39 -2.34
C GLU A 67 8.22 -9.01 -2.75
N LYS A 68 7.27 -9.00 -3.68
CA LYS A 68 6.57 -7.79 -4.08
C LYS A 68 5.36 -7.60 -3.18
N TYR A 69 5.31 -6.48 -2.49
CA TYR A 69 4.18 -6.06 -1.70
C TYR A 69 3.43 -4.99 -2.45
N TYR A 70 2.12 -5.14 -2.55
CA TYR A 70 1.24 -4.19 -3.20
C TYR A 70 0.24 -3.63 -2.20
N TRP A 71 -0.16 -2.37 -2.36
CA TRP A 71 -1.14 -1.75 -1.49
C TRP A 71 -2.56 -2.15 -1.92
N ILE A 72 -3.29 -2.86 -1.06
CA ILE A 72 -4.53 -3.53 -1.48
C ILE A 72 -5.59 -2.55 -1.97
N GLU A 73 -5.80 -1.43 -1.26
CA GLU A 73 -6.82 -0.46 -1.66
C GLU A 73 -6.53 0.21 -3.01
N GLN A 74 -5.25 0.33 -3.40
CA GLN A 74 -4.89 0.89 -4.72
C GLN A 74 -5.23 -0.10 -5.84
N ILE A 75 -4.98 -1.39 -5.60
CA ILE A 75 -5.32 -2.44 -6.58
C ILE A 75 -6.83 -2.57 -6.70
N ASP A 76 -7.55 -2.60 -5.58
CA ASP A 76 -9.01 -2.65 -5.58
C ASP A 76 -9.58 -1.48 -6.37
N PHE A 77 -9.11 -0.26 -6.10
CA PHE A 77 -9.57 0.94 -6.79
C PHE A 77 -9.36 0.85 -8.31
N GLU A 78 -8.15 0.52 -8.76
CA GLU A 78 -7.87 0.43 -10.21
C GLU A 78 -8.61 -0.75 -10.85
N TYR A 79 -8.76 -1.86 -10.13
CA TYR A 79 -9.57 -2.99 -10.57
C TYR A 79 -11.03 -2.58 -10.80
N PHE A 80 -11.68 -1.92 -9.83
CA PHE A 80 -13.06 -1.47 -9.99
C PHE A 80 -13.22 -0.46 -11.11
N LYS A 81 -12.25 0.46 -11.24
CA LYS A 81 -12.24 1.46 -12.31
C LYS A 81 -12.10 0.83 -13.69
N SER A 82 -11.27 -0.19 -13.86
CA SER A 82 -11.01 -0.84 -15.16
C SER A 82 -11.99 -1.97 -15.49
N TYR A 83 -12.47 -2.72 -14.49
CA TYR A 83 -13.21 -3.98 -14.66
C TYR A 83 -14.55 -4.04 -13.92
N GLY A 84 -14.81 -3.11 -12.98
CA GLY A 84 -15.97 -3.10 -12.09
C GLY A 84 -17.31 -2.72 -12.74
N LEU A 85 -17.33 -2.38 -14.04
CA LEU A 85 -18.56 -2.16 -14.81
C LEU A 85 -19.09 -3.43 -15.51
N SER A 86 -18.41 -4.58 -15.40
CA SER A 86 -18.87 -5.84 -16.00
C SER A 86 -19.45 -6.78 -14.93
N GLU A 87 -20.70 -7.23 -15.11
CA GLU A 87 -21.47 -8.08 -14.18
C GLU A 87 -20.79 -9.43 -13.83
N LYS A 88 -19.68 -9.80 -14.49
CA LYS A 88 -18.98 -11.07 -14.30
C LYS A 88 -17.94 -11.08 -13.16
N ASN A 89 -17.66 -9.93 -12.54
CA ASN A 89 -16.50 -9.71 -11.67
C ASN A 89 -16.81 -9.51 -10.17
N LEU A 90 -18.07 -9.74 -9.77
CA LEU A 90 -18.55 -9.61 -8.39
C LEU A 90 -17.86 -10.47 -7.29
N PRO A 91 -17.16 -11.61 -7.56
CA PRO A 91 -16.62 -12.44 -6.47
C PRO A 91 -15.46 -11.85 -5.66
N ILE A 92 -14.81 -10.76 -6.10
CA ILE A 92 -13.59 -10.24 -5.46
C ILE A 92 -13.90 -9.47 -4.15
N LEU A 93 -15.16 -9.09 -3.93
CA LEU A 93 -15.61 -8.26 -2.80
C LEU A 93 -15.74 -8.99 -1.46
N ILE A 94 -15.46 -10.29 -1.36
CA ILE A 94 -15.53 -11.03 -0.09
C ILE A 94 -14.12 -11.23 0.47
N ARG A 95 -13.48 -10.13 0.89
CA ARG A 95 -12.40 -10.18 1.88
C ARG A 95 -12.99 -9.66 3.20
N TRP A 96 -13.20 -10.60 4.13
CA TRP A 96 -13.73 -10.41 5.49
C TRP A 96 -12.91 -9.39 6.30
#